data_AF-A0A3Y2SCN1-F1
#
_entry.id   AF-A0A3Y2SCN1-F1
#
_cell.length_a   1.000
_cell.length_b   1.000
_cell.length_c   1.000
_cell.angle_alpha   90.00
_cell.angle_beta   90.00
_cell.angle_gamma   90.00
#
_symmetry.space_group_name_H-M   'P 1'
#
loop_
_entity.id
_entity.type
_entity.pdbx_description
1 polymer ?
#
loop_
_entity_poly.entity_id
_entity_poly.type
_entity_poly.pdbx_seq_one_letter_code
_entity_poly.pdbx_strand_id
1 'polypeptide(L)'
;MGLGRSQFGVAKNRYDWVIVDEAARATPGELAIAIQSGRRVLLVGDHRQLPPLYPEPVVRKISIELNYSDRAVLTRSDFERAFESDYGKQVGATLRTQYRMAPPIGEMVSACFYPKPLEPGRGNPEPWFNQLPKRLSSIITWVDTSDAGGESYERAKHPGFDNPYEAREIIDTLRSICTAESFIKYLIDETSDEEKPIGVICMYANQERLLQRLLSEQDWATGYRHLIKIDTVDSYQGKENRIIIVATTRNNNQCIQGFLSSSERINVAISRAMDRLVIIGAARMWRERHQTSALGRVLNHIETHRDGNNFNLVQALAIEEGQK
;
A
#
# COMPACT_ATOMS: atom_id res chain seq x y z
N MET A 1 -21.05 4.92 -2.90
CA MET A 1 -22.54 4.86 -2.80
C MET A 1 -22.93 5.54 -1.50
N GLY A 2 -23.59 6.71 -1.55
CA GLY A 2 -23.82 7.53 -0.36
C GLY A 2 -25.15 7.21 0.34
N LEU A 3 -25.07 6.85 1.63
CA LEU A 3 -26.19 6.52 2.53
C LEU A 3 -27.16 7.70 2.80
N GLY A 4 -26.83 8.92 2.34
CA GLY A 4 -27.67 10.11 2.48
C GLY A 4 -28.77 10.28 1.42
N ARG A 5 -28.93 9.34 0.47
CA ARG A 5 -30.02 9.39 -0.51
C ARG A 5 -31.31 8.83 0.09
N SER A 6 -32.28 9.73 0.33
CA SER A 6 -33.62 9.43 0.83
C SER A 6 -34.40 8.39 0.00
N GLN A 7 -33.99 8.17 -1.26
CA GLN A 7 -34.58 7.18 -2.18
C GLN A 7 -34.49 5.72 -1.68
N PHE A 8 -33.51 5.36 -0.85
CA PHE A 8 -33.36 3.98 -0.39
C PHE A 8 -34.19 3.65 0.86
N GLY A 9 -34.86 4.62 1.47
CA GLY A 9 -35.71 4.39 2.65
C GLY A 9 -34.98 3.77 3.85
N VAL A 10 -33.65 3.83 3.90
CA VAL A 10 -32.81 3.17 4.92
C VAL A 10 -33.14 3.65 6.34
N ALA A 11 -33.56 4.91 6.49
CA ALA A 11 -34.04 5.47 7.76
C ALA A 11 -35.51 5.11 8.08
N LYS A 12 -36.29 4.63 7.11
CA LYS A 12 -37.71 4.26 7.27
C LYS A 12 -37.93 2.75 7.44
N ASN A 13 -36.96 1.94 7.02
CA ASN A 13 -37.01 0.49 7.12
C ASN A 13 -36.12 0.00 8.27
N ARG A 14 -36.63 -0.95 9.03
CA ARG A 14 -35.88 -1.60 10.13
C ARG A 14 -35.47 -2.99 9.67
N TYR A 15 -34.17 -3.22 9.58
CA TYR A 15 -33.59 -4.49 9.15
C TYR A 15 -33.28 -5.36 10.36
N ASP A 16 -33.36 -6.69 10.20
CA ASP A 16 -32.95 -7.61 11.26
C ASP A 16 -31.42 -7.65 11.40
N TRP A 17 -30.71 -7.60 10.27
CA TRP A 17 -29.26 -7.54 10.20
C TRP A 17 -28.79 -6.36 9.36
N VAL A 18 -27.72 -5.71 9.83
CA VAL A 18 -26.90 -4.77 9.04
C VAL A 18 -25.48 -5.28 9.07
N ILE A 19 -24.87 -5.42 7.89
CA ILE A 19 -23.46 -5.78 7.74
C ILE A 19 -22.76 -4.56 7.17
N VAL A 20 -21.73 -4.08 7.88
CA VAL A 20 -20.90 -2.97 7.44
C VAL A 20 -19.51 -3.50 7.16
N ASP A 21 -19.16 -3.56 5.87
CA ASP A 21 -17.80 -3.89 5.43
C ASP A 21 -16.93 -2.63 5.42
N GLU A 22 -15.62 -2.81 5.58
CA GLU A 22 -14.64 -1.73 5.73
C GLU A 22 -14.98 -0.74 6.87
N ALA A 23 -15.62 -1.24 7.93
CA ALA A 23 -16.09 -0.45 9.08
C ALA A 23 -14.95 0.30 9.80
N ALA A 24 -13.72 -0.20 9.72
CA ALA A 24 -12.53 0.46 10.26
C ALA A 24 -12.21 1.81 9.59
N ARG A 25 -12.69 2.02 8.35
CA ARG A 25 -12.50 3.27 7.60
C ARG A 25 -13.69 4.23 7.72
N ALA A 26 -14.83 3.77 8.23
CA ALA A 26 -16.02 4.59 8.36
C ALA A 26 -15.84 5.66 9.45
N THR A 27 -16.26 6.89 9.15
CA THR A 27 -16.38 7.93 10.18
C THR A 27 -17.54 7.60 11.14
N PRO A 28 -17.54 8.13 12.37
CA PRO A 28 -18.61 7.90 13.34
C PRO A 28 -20.01 8.19 12.78
N GLY A 29 -20.14 9.26 11.99
CA GLY A 29 -21.41 9.63 11.35
C GLY A 29 -21.88 8.61 10.31
N GLU A 30 -20.98 8.15 9.44
CA GLU A 30 -21.30 7.13 8.42
C GLU A 30 -21.70 5.81 9.07
N LEU A 31 -20.96 5.39 10.10
CA LEU A 31 -21.22 4.16 10.81
C LEU A 31 -22.55 4.22 11.59
N ALA A 32 -22.82 5.34 12.27
CA ALA A 32 -24.05 5.53 13.03
C ALA A 32 -25.31 5.41 12.14
N ILE A 33 -25.28 5.95 10.92
CA ILE A 33 -26.40 5.83 9.98
C ILE A 33 -26.70 4.37 9.68
N ALA A 34 -25.67 3.55 9.41
CA ALA A 34 -25.85 2.14 9.11
C ALA A 34 -26.36 1.34 10.32
N ILE A 35 -25.76 1.55 11.50
CA ILE A 35 -26.06 0.81 12.72
C ILE A 35 -27.50 1.07 13.21
N GLN A 36 -28.02 2.29 13.06
CA GLN A 36 -29.38 2.64 13.50
C GLN A 36 -30.48 1.93 12.72
N SER A 37 -30.19 1.47 11.50
CA SER A 37 -31.17 0.79 10.65
C SER A 37 -31.36 -0.70 11.01
N GLY A 38 -30.51 -1.28 11.86
CA GLY A 38 -30.50 -2.72 12.16
C GLY A 38 -30.87 -3.07 13.61
N ARG A 39 -31.47 -4.24 13.83
CA ARG A 39 -31.56 -4.86 15.17
C ARG A 39 -30.26 -5.54 15.58
N ARG A 40 -29.57 -6.17 14.63
CA ARG A 40 -28.27 -6.83 14.81
C ARG A 40 -27.28 -6.25 13.82
N VAL A 41 -26.04 -6.07 14.26
CA VAL A 41 -24.98 -5.43 13.47
C VAL A 41 -23.77 -6.33 13.45
N LEU A 42 -23.25 -6.59 12.25
CA LEU A 42 -21.95 -7.20 12.02
C LEU A 42 -21.02 -6.15 11.41
N LEU A 43 -19.92 -5.86 12.09
CA LEU A 43 -18.89 -4.98 11.56
C LEU A 43 -17.72 -5.83 11.07
N VAL A 44 -17.32 -5.61 9.81
CA VAL A 44 -16.16 -6.23 9.19
C VAL A 44 -15.18 -5.11 8.84
N GLY A 45 -13.91 -5.30 9.18
CA GLY A 45 -12.88 -4.30 8.91
C GLY A 45 -11.53 -4.67 9.50
N ASP A 46 -10.51 -3.90 9.13
CA ASP A 46 -9.15 -4.06 9.61
C ASP A 46 -8.61 -2.70 10.09
N HIS A 47 -8.52 -2.52 11.40
CA HIS A 47 -8.00 -1.30 12.02
C HIS A 47 -6.47 -1.15 11.89
N ARG A 48 -5.77 -2.11 11.27
CA ARG A 48 -4.36 -1.99 10.86
C ARG A 48 -4.20 -1.48 9.42
N GLN A 49 -5.30 -1.24 8.71
CA GLN A 49 -5.35 -0.59 7.40
C GLN A 49 -5.87 0.85 7.53
N LEU A 50 -6.20 1.50 6.40
CA LEU A 50 -6.47 2.95 6.36
C LEU A 50 -7.56 3.37 7.37
N PRO A 51 -7.27 4.32 8.26
CA PRO A 51 -8.25 4.84 9.21
C PRO A 51 -9.24 5.78 8.52
N PRO A 52 -10.30 6.23 9.23
CA PRO A 52 -11.21 7.22 8.71
C PRO A 52 -10.48 8.53 8.41
N LEU A 53 -10.83 9.15 7.29
CA LEU A 53 -10.20 10.40 6.86
C LEU A 53 -10.84 11.59 7.56
N TYR A 54 -10.14 12.16 8.53
CA TYR A 54 -10.54 13.42 9.17
C TYR A 54 -9.74 14.59 8.59
N PRO A 55 -10.41 15.64 8.07
CA PRO A 55 -9.71 16.86 7.66
C PRO A 55 -8.93 17.46 8.83
N GLU A 56 -7.67 17.83 8.59
CA GLU A 56 -6.80 18.42 9.60
C GLU A 56 -7.42 19.60 10.37
N PRO A 57 -8.16 20.54 9.73
CA PRO A 57 -8.82 21.63 10.45
C PRO A 57 -9.86 21.13 11.46
N VAL A 58 -10.54 20.02 11.17
CA VAL A 58 -11.56 19.42 12.05
C VAL A 58 -10.88 18.79 13.27
N VAL A 59 -9.84 17.99 13.06
CA VAL A 59 -9.09 17.36 14.16
C VAL A 59 -8.49 18.42 15.08
N ARG A 60 -7.90 19.48 14.52
CA ARG A 60 -7.36 20.60 15.30
C ARG A 60 -8.43 21.31 16.11
N LYS A 61 -9.60 21.59 15.52
CA LYS A 61 -10.71 22.23 16.22
C LYS A 61 -11.19 21.39 17.41
N ILE A 62 -11.41 20.09 17.20
CA ILE A 62 -11.84 19.16 18.25
C ILE A 62 -10.79 19.07 19.36
N SER A 63 -9.50 19.01 19.00
CA SER A 63 -8.40 18.97 19.97
C SER A 63 -8.40 20.18 20.90
N ILE A 64 -8.64 21.38 20.35
CA ILE A 64 -8.73 22.62 21.12
C ILE A 64 -9.99 22.63 22.00
N GLU A 65 -11.16 22.30 21.43
CA GLU A 65 -12.44 22.34 22.15
C GLU A 65 -12.49 21.33 23.32
N LEU A 66 -11.89 20.16 23.15
CA LEU A 66 -11.86 19.11 24.19
C LEU A 66 -10.63 19.23 25.12
N ASN A 67 -9.75 20.21 24.90
CA ASN A 67 -8.45 20.33 25.57
C ASN A 67 -7.68 18.99 25.59
N TYR A 68 -7.66 18.31 24.44
CA TYR A 68 -7.13 16.96 24.30
C TYR A 68 -6.23 16.86 23.08
N SER A 69 -4.95 16.56 23.28
CA SER A 69 -3.91 16.65 22.25
C SER A 69 -3.54 15.32 21.59
N ASP A 70 -3.99 14.18 22.14
CA ASP A 70 -3.67 12.88 21.56
C ASP A 70 -4.50 12.63 20.30
N ARG A 71 -3.88 12.94 19.16
CA ARG A 71 -4.44 12.75 17.84
C ARG A 71 -4.84 11.30 17.56
N ALA A 72 -4.05 10.32 18.01
CA ALA A 72 -4.30 8.92 17.70
C ALA A 72 -5.66 8.49 18.27
N VAL A 73 -5.97 8.95 19.49
CA VAL A 73 -7.27 8.75 20.10
C VAL A 73 -8.37 9.50 19.34
N LEU A 74 -8.14 10.76 18.94
CA LEU A 74 -9.16 11.55 18.22
C LEU A 74 -9.50 10.98 16.84
N THR A 75 -8.54 10.35 16.16
CA THR A 75 -8.73 9.76 14.84
C THR A 75 -9.05 8.26 14.86
N ARG A 76 -9.10 7.66 16.05
CA ARG A 76 -9.40 6.25 16.24
C ARG A 76 -10.81 5.91 15.74
N SER A 77 -10.94 4.85 14.94
CA SER A 77 -12.25 4.43 14.42
C SER A 77 -13.14 3.82 15.51
N ASP A 78 -14.46 3.96 15.35
CA ASP A 78 -15.42 3.33 16.26
C ASP A 78 -15.38 1.81 16.18
N PHE A 79 -15.05 1.26 15.00
CA PHE A 79 -14.77 -0.17 14.84
C PHE A 79 -13.62 -0.61 15.75
N GLU A 80 -12.49 0.09 15.70
CA GLU A 80 -11.32 -0.25 16.52
C GLU A 80 -11.63 -0.13 18.01
N ARG A 81 -12.36 0.91 18.43
CA ARG A 81 -12.81 1.07 19.82
C ARG A 81 -13.70 -0.10 20.25
N ALA A 82 -14.65 -0.49 19.40
CA ALA A 82 -15.55 -1.60 19.69
C ALA A 82 -14.80 -2.94 19.72
N PHE A 83 -13.94 -3.20 18.74
CA PHE A 83 -13.20 -4.45 18.58
C PHE A 83 -12.21 -4.70 19.72
N GLU A 84 -11.51 -3.66 20.19
CA GLU A 84 -10.54 -3.79 21.29
C GLU A 84 -11.16 -3.66 22.69
N SER A 85 -12.45 -3.32 22.79
CA SER A 85 -13.16 -3.29 24.07
C SER A 85 -13.29 -4.69 24.69
N ASP A 86 -13.60 -4.76 25.98
CA ASP A 86 -13.80 -6.04 26.67
C ASP A 86 -14.97 -6.85 26.08
N TYR A 87 -16.00 -6.16 25.57
CA TYR A 87 -17.07 -6.79 24.83
C TYR A 87 -16.58 -7.30 23.46
N GLY A 88 -15.84 -6.46 22.72
CA GLY A 88 -15.27 -6.82 21.42
C GLY A 88 -14.35 -8.03 21.47
N LYS A 89 -13.55 -8.17 22.53
CA LYS A 89 -12.69 -9.35 22.74
C LYS A 89 -13.48 -10.65 22.96
N GLN A 90 -14.73 -10.57 23.45
CA GLN A 90 -15.59 -11.74 23.67
C GLN A 90 -16.34 -12.16 22.40
N VAL A 91 -16.75 -11.20 21.57
CA VAL A 91 -17.61 -11.45 20.40
C VAL A 91 -16.90 -11.32 19.05
N GLY A 92 -15.74 -10.68 19.03
CA GLY A 92 -14.95 -10.43 17.83
C GLY A 92 -14.11 -11.64 17.42
N ALA A 93 -13.89 -11.76 16.12
CA ALA A 93 -13.02 -12.78 15.55
C ALA A 93 -12.04 -12.13 14.55
N THR A 94 -10.86 -12.73 14.41
CA THR A 94 -9.87 -12.33 13.40
C THR A 94 -9.66 -13.50 12.44
N LEU A 95 -9.83 -13.26 11.15
CA LEU A 95 -9.46 -14.22 10.12
C LEU A 95 -7.93 -14.21 9.96
N ARG A 96 -7.31 -15.38 10.01
CA ARG A 96 -5.84 -15.51 10.04
C ARG A 96 -5.26 -16.03 8.75
N THR A 97 -6.00 -16.86 8.02
CA THR A 97 -5.55 -17.40 6.74
C THR A 97 -5.73 -16.36 5.63
N GLN A 98 -4.65 -16.02 4.93
CA GLN A 98 -4.65 -15.07 3.84
C GLN A 98 -4.43 -15.80 2.50
N TYR A 99 -5.21 -15.45 1.47
CA TYR A 99 -5.16 -16.12 0.15
C TYR A 99 -4.62 -15.22 -0.97
N ARG A 100 -4.17 -13.99 -0.65
CA ARG A 100 -3.74 -13.01 -1.65
C ARG A 100 -2.25 -13.10 -1.94
N MET A 101 -1.45 -12.98 -0.89
CA MET A 101 -0.02 -12.73 -0.96
C MET A 101 0.75 -14.05 -1.07
N ALA A 102 1.78 -14.06 -1.90
CA ALA A 102 2.82 -15.09 -1.87
C ALA A 102 3.37 -15.21 -0.43
N PRO A 103 3.73 -16.42 0.03
CA PRO A 103 4.14 -16.66 1.42
C PRO A 103 5.18 -15.65 1.94
N PRO A 104 6.28 -15.30 1.23
CA PRO A 104 7.25 -14.33 1.75
C PRO A 104 6.69 -12.92 1.95
N ILE A 105 5.77 -12.48 1.08
CA ILE A 105 5.07 -11.18 1.22
C ILE A 105 4.15 -11.23 2.44
N GLY A 106 3.37 -12.31 2.57
CA GLY A 106 2.47 -12.51 3.69
C GLY A 106 3.19 -12.57 5.03
N GLU A 107 4.33 -13.26 5.10
CA GLU A 107 5.18 -13.36 6.30
C GLU A 107 5.75 -12.00 6.71
N MET A 108 6.30 -11.24 5.75
CA MET A 108 6.83 -9.89 6.01
C MET A 108 5.73 -8.95 6.50
N VAL A 109 4.58 -8.92 5.82
CA VAL A 109 3.41 -8.10 6.20
C VAL A 109 2.92 -8.49 7.60
N SER A 110 2.77 -9.78 7.83
CA SER A 110 2.38 -10.33 9.13
C SER A 110 3.31 -9.87 10.24
N ALA A 111 4.63 -10.03 10.07
CA ALA A 111 5.62 -9.66 11.07
C ALA A 111 5.70 -8.15 11.34
N CYS A 112 5.46 -7.32 10.32
CA CYS A 112 5.64 -5.87 10.42
C CYS A 112 4.40 -5.11 10.90
N PHE A 113 3.20 -5.65 10.70
CA PHE A 113 1.94 -4.90 10.87
C PHE A 113 0.91 -5.58 11.78
N TYR A 114 0.98 -6.89 11.97
CA TYR A 114 -0.03 -7.64 12.72
C TYR A 114 0.55 -8.24 14.01
N PRO A 115 -0.15 -8.12 15.16
CA PRO A 115 0.36 -8.64 16.43
C PRO A 115 0.30 -10.17 16.51
N LYS A 116 -0.57 -10.79 15.71
CA LYS A 116 -0.70 -12.25 15.59
C LYS A 116 -0.36 -12.64 14.16
N PRO A 117 0.34 -13.76 13.97
CA PRO A 117 0.77 -14.14 12.64
C PRO A 117 -0.41 -14.51 11.73
N LEU A 118 -0.35 -14.04 10.49
CA LEU A 118 -1.18 -14.48 9.38
C LEU A 118 -0.62 -15.81 8.84
N GLU A 119 -1.52 -16.66 8.36
CA GLU A 119 -1.19 -17.98 7.84
C GLU A 119 -1.36 -17.99 6.31
N PRO A 120 -0.39 -18.51 5.54
CA PRO A 120 -0.52 -18.58 4.10
C PRO A 120 -1.59 -19.61 3.71
N GLY A 121 -2.59 -19.17 2.95
CA GLY A 121 -3.62 -20.01 2.34
C GLY A 121 -3.36 -20.35 0.87
N ARG A 122 -2.32 -19.75 0.26
CA ARG A 122 -1.87 -20.04 -1.11
C ARG A 122 -0.37 -20.36 -1.14
N GLY A 123 0.06 -21.02 -2.21
CA GLY A 123 1.45 -21.34 -2.48
C GLY A 123 2.25 -20.17 -3.09
N ASN A 124 3.51 -20.47 -3.42
CA ASN A 124 4.40 -19.56 -4.12
C ASN A 124 3.88 -19.20 -5.53
N PRO A 125 4.33 -18.07 -6.11
CA PRO A 125 4.01 -17.70 -7.47
C PRO A 125 4.42 -18.77 -8.48
N GLU A 126 3.72 -18.80 -9.61
CA GLU A 126 4.00 -19.73 -10.69
C GLU A 126 5.43 -19.56 -11.25
N PRO A 127 6.07 -20.64 -11.75
CA PRO A 127 7.47 -20.62 -12.18
C PRO A 127 7.80 -19.63 -13.31
N TRP A 128 6.81 -19.22 -14.12
CA TRP A 128 7.02 -18.27 -15.21
C TRP A 128 7.41 -16.87 -14.71
N PHE A 129 7.15 -16.53 -13.44
CA PHE A 129 7.69 -15.31 -12.83
C PHE A 129 9.23 -15.29 -12.77
N ASN A 130 9.90 -16.43 -12.90
CA ASN A 130 11.37 -16.49 -13.00
C ASN A 130 11.90 -15.90 -14.32
N GLN A 131 11.02 -15.64 -15.30
CA GLN A 131 11.36 -14.97 -16.55
C GLN A 131 11.40 -13.44 -16.43
N LEU A 132 11.04 -12.90 -15.25
CA LEU A 132 11.25 -11.49 -14.96
C LEU A 132 12.75 -11.14 -15.08
N PRO A 133 13.07 -9.88 -15.44
CA PRO A 133 14.45 -9.41 -15.41
C PRO A 133 15.12 -9.75 -14.08
N LYS A 134 16.41 -10.12 -14.09
CA LYS A 134 17.14 -10.56 -12.87
C LYS A 134 16.94 -9.63 -11.67
N ARG A 135 16.88 -8.31 -11.88
CA ARG A 135 16.65 -7.30 -10.83
C ARG A 135 15.29 -7.46 -10.10
N LEU A 136 14.31 -8.12 -10.71
CA LEU A 136 12.95 -8.38 -10.20
C LEU A 136 12.65 -9.88 -10.02
N SER A 137 13.68 -10.73 -10.11
CA SER A 137 13.51 -12.19 -10.04
C SER A 137 13.01 -12.64 -8.65
N SER A 138 13.45 -11.94 -7.59
CA SER A 138 13.03 -12.21 -6.22
C SER A 138 11.58 -11.82 -5.96
N ILE A 139 10.92 -12.50 -5.01
CA ILE A 139 9.52 -12.23 -4.65
C ILE A 139 9.36 -10.79 -4.11
N ILE A 140 10.30 -10.35 -3.27
CA ILE A 140 10.39 -9.00 -2.73
C ILE A 140 11.75 -8.41 -3.08
N THR A 141 11.73 -7.25 -3.73
CA THR A 141 12.96 -6.49 -4.02
C THR A 141 12.83 -5.06 -3.52
N TRP A 142 13.80 -4.60 -2.73
CA TRP A 142 14.03 -3.18 -2.49
C TRP A 142 15.08 -2.64 -3.48
N VAL A 143 14.70 -1.66 -4.31
CA VAL A 143 15.62 -0.91 -5.17
C VAL A 143 16.00 0.38 -4.43
N ASP A 144 17.22 0.39 -3.91
CA ASP A 144 17.77 1.49 -3.12
C ASP A 144 18.30 2.59 -4.06
N THR A 145 17.72 3.78 -3.94
CA THR A 145 18.11 4.96 -4.73
C THR A 145 19.11 5.86 -4.00
N SER A 146 19.64 5.43 -2.85
CA SER A 146 20.52 6.26 -2.01
C SER A 146 21.90 6.53 -2.62
N ASP A 147 22.33 5.70 -3.56
CA ASP A 147 23.63 5.74 -4.24
C ASP A 147 23.81 6.92 -5.19
N ALA A 148 22.73 7.46 -5.75
CA ALA A 148 22.75 8.66 -6.58
C ALA A 148 22.88 9.99 -5.80
N GLY A 149 23.16 9.93 -4.50
CA GLY A 149 23.46 11.11 -3.68
C GLY A 149 22.36 12.19 -3.77
N GLY A 150 22.75 13.44 -3.94
CA GLY A 150 21.81 14.58 -4.00
C GLY A 150 20.82 14.55 -5.17
N GLU A 151 21.12 13.83 -6.26
CA GLU A 151 20.20 13.73 -7.42
C GLU A 151 18.95 12.91 -7.10
N SER A 152 19.06 12.00 -6.12
CA SER A 152 17.97 11.16 -5.66
C SER A 152 17.01 11.86 -4.69
N TYR A 153 17.20 13.17 -4.43
CA TYR A 153 16.41 13.91 -3.47
C TYR A 153 15.03 14.32 -4.00
N GLU A 154 14.06 14.33 -3.09
CA GLU A 154 12.71 14.80 -3.35
C GLU A 154 12.68 16.30 -3.68
N ARG A 155 11.69 16.72 -4.46
CA ARG A 155 11.36 18.14 -4.70
C ARG A 155 10.05 18.46 -4.01
N ALA A 156 10.02 19.58 -3.28
CA ALA A 156 8.79 20.11 -2.71
C ALA A 156 7.85 20.60 -3.81
N LYS A 157 6.59 20.16 -3.77
CA LYS A 157 5.51 20.55 -4.68
C LYS A 157 4.26 20.77 -3.84
N HIS A 158 3.97 22.01 -3.44
CA HIS A 158 2.89 22.25 -2.48
C HIS A 158 1.48 21.96 -3.07
N PRO A 159 0.66 21.12 -2.42
CA PRO A 159 0.98 20.28 -1.26
C PRO A 159 1.69 18.97 -1.65
N GLY A 160 2.74 18.59 -0.92
CA GLY A 160 3.45 17.31 -1.09
C GLY A 160 4.81 17.40 -1.78
N PHE A 161 5.23 16.27 -2.37
CA PHE A 161 6.56 16.06 -2.92
C PHE A 161 6.49 15.18 -4.18
N ASP A 162 7.47 15.33 -5.07
CA ASP A 162 7.79 14.36 -6.12
C ASP A 162 9.28 14.01 -6.07
N ASN A 163 9.69 12.95 -6.75
CA ASN A 163 11.08 12.53 -6.86
C ASN A 163 11.36 12.04 -8.30
N PRO A 164 12.00 12.87 -9.14
CA PRO A 164 12.30 12.54 -10.53
C PRO A 164 13.26 11.38 -10.73
N TYR A 165 14.20 11.18 -9.80
CA TYR A 165 15.15 10.06 -9.89
C TYR A 165 14.42 8.74 -9.64
N GLU A 166 13.68 8.65 -8.54
CA GLU A 166 12.81 7.50 -8.24
C GLU A 166 11.80 7.25 -9.37
N ALA A 167 11.23 8.31 -9.94
CA ALA A 167 10.26 8.18 -11.02
C ALA A 167 10.88 7.57 -12.30
N ARG A 168 12.13 7.93 -12.64
CA ARG A 168 12.86 7.32 -13.76
C ARG A 168 13.12 5.84 -13.51
N GLU A 169 13.58 5.49 -12.31
CA GLU A 169 13.80 4.08 -11.92
C GLU A 169 12.52 3.23 -12.03
N ILE A 170 11.37 3.79 -11.64
CA ILE A 170 10.08 3.12 -11.79
C ILE A 170 9.72 2.93 -13.27
N ILE A 171 9.91 3.95 -14.12
CA ILE A 171 9.64 3.87 -15.55
C ILE A 171 10.54 2.82 -16.22
N ASP A 172 11.81 2.74 -15.85
CA ASP A 172 12.74 1.75 -16.39
C ASP A 172 12.47 0.33 -15.87
N THR A 173 12.00 0.21 -14.63
CA THR A 173 11.47 -1.04 -14.08
C THR A 173 10.25 -1.51 -14.87
N LEU A 174 9.27 -0.63 -15.11
CA LEU A 174 8.09 -0.94 -15.91
C LEU A 174 8.46 -1.32 -17.35
N ARG A 175 9.40 -0.60 -17.96
CA ARG A 175 9.92 -0.93 -19.30
C ARG A 175 10.49 -2.34 -19.31
N SER A 176 11.36 -2.66 -18.36
CA SER A 176 12.02 -3.97 -18.25
C SER A 176 11.01 -5.11 -18.11
N ILE A 177 9.90 -4.90 -17.38
CA ILE A 177 8.81 -5.88 -17.27
C ILE A 177 8.08 -6.03 -18.60
N CYS A 178 7.70 -4.92 -19.23
CA CYS A 178 6.88 -4.92 -20.45
C CYS A 178 7.64 -5.40 -21.69
N THR A 179 8.96 -5.22 -21.74
CA THR A 179 9.81 -5.69 -22.85
C THR A 179 10.37 -7.09 -22.64
N ALA A 180 10.08 -7.74 -21.50
CA ALA A 180 10.41 -9.15 -21.29
C ALA A 180 9.40 -10.03 -22.05
N GLU A 181 9.63 -10.27 -23.34
CA GLU A 181 8.67 -10.89 -24.28
C GLU A 181 8.02 -12.17 -23.75
N SER A 182 8.80 -13.10 -23.18
CA SER A 182 8.26 -14.35 -22.65
C SER A 182 7.36 -14.11 -21.45
N PHE A 183 7.81 -13.27 -20.50
CA PHE A 183 7.06 -12.95 -19.28
C PHE A 183 5.76 -12.21 -19.60
N ILE A 184 5.81 -11.17 -20.43
CA ILE A 184 4.64 -10.32 -20.70
C ILE A 184 3.54 -11.12 -21.42
N LYS A 185 3.92 -12.08 -22.27
CA LYS A 185 2.97 -12.99 -22.91
C LYS A 185 2.23 -13.85 -21.88
N TYR A 186 2.96 -14.52 -20.98
CA TYR A 186 2.32 -15.29 -19.90
C TYR A 186 1.45 -14.41 -18.99
N LEU A 187 1.90 -13.19 -18.69
CA LEU A 187 1.13 -12.28 -17.86
C LEU A 187 -0.21 -11.91 -18.51
N ILE A 188 -0.22 -11.64 -19.83
CA ILE A 188 -1.44 -11.35 -20.58
C ILE A 188 -2.34 -12.59 -20.65
N ASP A 189 -1.78 -13.76 -20.98
CA ASP A 189 -2.55 -15.01 -21.12
C ASP A 189 -3.23 -15.43 -19.78
N GLU A 190 -2.60 -15.13 -18.65
CA GLU A 190 -3.09 -15.47 -17.29
C GLU A 190 -3.93 -14.37 -16.62
N THR A 191 -4.16 -13.23 -17.29
CA THR A 191 -4.90 -12.10 -16.74
C THR A 191 -6.13 -11.78 -17.58
N SER A 192 -7.25 -11.46 -16.95
CA SER A 192 -8.44 -11.04 -17.69
C SER A 192 -8.27 -9.64 -18.31
N ASP A 193 -8.97 -9.36 -19.41
CA ASP A 193 -8.87 -8.06 -20.12
C ASP A 193 -9.26 -6.84 -19.25
N GLU A 194 -10.05 -7.05 -18.20
CA GLU A 194 -10.47 -5.99 -17.26
C GLU A 194 -9.45 -5.73 -16.14
N GLU A 195 -8.54 -6.68 -15.92
CA GLU A 195 -7.55 -6.63 -14.85
C GLU A 195 -6.28 -5.92 -15.31
N LYS A 196 -5.73 -5.11 -14.40
CA LYS A 196 -4.41 -4.50 -14.59
C LYS A 196 -3.45 -5.31 -13.74
N PRO A 197 -2.59 -6.19 -14.28
CA PRO A 197 -1.74 -7.05 -13.44
C PRO A 197 -0.58 -6.31 -12.79
N ILE A 198 -0.24 -5.09 -13.25
CA ILE A 198 0.88 -4.29 -12.73
C ILE A 198 0.34 -3.01 -12.07
N GLY A 199 0.57 -2.86 -10.78
CA GLY A 199 0.22 -1.66 -10.02
C GLY A 199 1.44 -0.86 -9.58
N VAL A 200 1.38 0.45 -9.69
CA VAL A 200 2.33 1.39 -9.09
C VAL A 200 1.59 2.22 -8.05
N ILE A 201 1.95 2.02 -6.79
CA ILE A 201 1.34 2.70 -5.65
C ILE A 201 2.23 3.86 -5.25
N CYS A 202 1.72 5.06 -5.45
CA CYS A 202 2.40 6.29 -5.07
C CYS A 202 1.99 6.71 -3.68
N MET A 203 2.96 6.97 -2.81
CA MET A 203 2.62 7.54 -1.51
C MET A 203 2.14 9.00 -1.69
N TYR A 204 2.72 9.74 -2.64
CA TYR A 204 2.40 11.15 -2.90
C TYR A 204 1.66 11.36 -4.23
N ALA A 205 0.62 12.19 -4.24
CA ALA A 205 -0.15 12.50 -5.45
C ALA A 205 0.67 13.21 -6.53
N ASN A 206 1.68 14.02 -6.17
CA ASN A 206 2.56 14.63 -7.18
C ASN A 206 3.51 13.61 -7.82
N GLN A 207 3.89 12.56 -7.09
CA GLN A 207 4.65 11.43 -7.66
C GLN A 207 3.79 10.64 -8.64
N GLU A 208 2.51 10.41 -8.31
CA GLU A 208 1.54 9.78 -9.22
C GLU A 208 1.40 10.56 -10.53
N ARG A 209 1.17 11.88 -10.45
CA ARG A 209 1.07 12.76 -11.63
C ARG A 209 2.35 12.76 -12.45
N LEU A 210 3.50 12.79 -11.79
CA LEU A 210 4.80 12.74 -12.45
C LEU A 210 4.96 11.43 -13.23
N LEU A 211 4.66 10.30 -12.61
CA LEU A 211 4.76 8.97 -13.22
C LEU A 211 3.77 8.78 -14.37
N GLN A 212 2.52 9.21 -14.22
CA GLN A 212 1.55 9.17 -15.33
C GLN A 212 2.02 9.98 -16.53
N ARG A 213 2.57 11.18 -16.30
CA ARG A 213 3.14 12.01 -17.35
C ARG A 213 4.35 11.32 -18.01
N LEU A 214 5.33 10.87 -17.23
CA LEU A 214 6.52 10.22 -17.78
C LEU A 214 6.16 8.95 -18.56
N LEU A 215 5.21 8.15 -18.08
CA LEU A 215 4.70 6.98 -18.79
C LEU A 215 3.96 7.36 -20.08
N SER A 216 3.24 8.50 -20.10
CA SER A 216 2.56 9.00 -21.30
C SER A 216 3.55 9.37 -22.42
N GLU A 217 4.75 9.80 -22.04
CA GLU A 217 5.85 10.19 -22.94
C GLU A 217 6.65 8.98 -23.47
N GLN A 218 6.37 7.76 -22.99
CA GLN A 218 7.07 6.55 -23.44
C GLN A 218 6.36 5.88 -24.62
N ASP A 219 7.06 5.74 -25.75
CA ASP A 219 6.54 5.02 -26.93
C ASP A 219 6.25 3.55 -26.64
N TRP A 220 7.18 2.87 -25.95
CA TRP A 220 7.06 1.45 -25.59
C TRP A 220 5.81 1.17 -24.74
N ALA A 221 5.34 2.15 -23.95
CA ALA A 221 4.22 1.96 -23.05
C ALA A 221 2.87 1.87 -23.79
N THR A 222 2.78 2.35 -25.03
CA THR A 222 1.52 2.45 -25.77
C THR A 222 0.80 1.10 -25.89
N GLY A 223 1.53 0.01 -26.13
CA GLY A 223 0.96 -1.33 -26.17
C GLY A 223 0.59 -1.93 -24.81
N TYR A 224 1.09 -1.37 -23.70
CA TYR A 224 0.99 -1.99 -22.37
C TYR A 224 0.22 -1.15 -21.33
N ARG A 225 -0.30 0.03 -21.70
CA ARG A 225 -1.05 0.91 -20.77
C ARG A 225 -2.26 0.23 -20.13
N HIS A 226 -2.87 -0.73 -20.82
CA HIS A 226 -3.99 -1.49 -20.28
C HIS A 226 -3.57 -2.38 -19.11
N LEU A 227 -2.31 -2.84 -19.07
CA LEU A 227 -1.77 -3.70 -18.02
C LEU A 227 -1.34 -2.93 -16.76
N ILE A 228 -1.13 -1.62 -16.89
CA ILE A 228 -0.51 -0.78 -15.85
C ILE A 228 -1.55 0.12 -15.18
N LYS A 229 -1.50 0.17 -13.85
CA LYS A 229 -2.26 1.07 -13.00
C LYS A 229 -1.31 1.92 -12.16
N ILE A 230 -1.49 3.25 -12.16
CA ILE A 230 -0.72 4.16 -11.31
C ILE A 230 -1.71 5.00 -10.52
N ASP A 231 -1.72 4.83 -9.20
CA ASP A 231 -2.68 5.45 -8.28
C ASP A 231 -1.98 5.79 -6.96
N THR A 232 -2.53 6.74 -6.18
CA THR A 232 -2.12 6.91 -4.78
C THR A 232 -2.56 5.76 -3.88
N VAL A 233 -1.87 5.58 -2.74
CA VAL A 233 -2.23 4.59 -1.71
C VAL A 233 -3.68 4.68 -1.22
N ASP A 234 -4.22 5.90 -1.05
CA ASP A 234 -5.62 6.09 -0.62
C ASP A 234 -6.63 5.65 -1.68
N SER A 235 -6.29 5.84 -2.95
CA SER A 235 -7.08 5.40 -4.10
C SER A 235 -6.93 3.90 -4.38
N TYR A 236 -5.96 3.22 -3.76
CA TYR A 236 -5.63 1.82 -4.03
C TYR A 236 -6.38 0.79 -3.16
N GLN A 237 -7.20 1.24 -2.21
CA GLN A 237 -7.89 0.32 -1.30
C GLN A 237 -8.86 -0.62 -2.03
N GLY A 238 -8.91 -1.87 -1.58
CA GLY A 238 -9.76 -2.92 -2.13
C GLY A 238 -9.29 -3.49 -3.47
N LYS A 239 -8.18 -2.98 -4.02
CA LYS A 239 -7.54 -3.49 -5.24
C LYS A 239 -6.38 -4.43 -4.87
N GLU A 240 -5.94 -5.23 -5.82
CA GLU A 240 -4.76 -6.09 -5.74
C GLU A 240 -4.20 -6.33 -7.14
N ASN A 241 -2.91 -6.65 -7.24
CA ASN A 241 -2.23 -6.87 -8.51
C ASN A 241 -1.18 -7.98 -8.37
N ARG A 242 -0.94 -8.70 -9.47
CA ARG A 242 0.15 -9.70 -9.58
C ARG A 242 1.50 -9.08 -9.20
N ILE A 243 1.78 -7.89 -9.72
CA ILE A 243 3.00 -7.12 -9.43
C ILE A 243 2.62 -5.75 -8.83
N ILE A 244 3.23 -5.39 -7.70
CA ILE A 244 3.13 -4.05 -7.12
C ILE A 244 4.52 -3.40 -7.04
N ILE A 245 4.61 -2.16 -7.51
CA ILE A 245 5.74 -1.26 -7.32
C ILE A 245 5.32 -0.14 -6.37
N VAL A 246 5.99 0.00 -5.23
CA VAL A 246 5.72 1.06 -4.25
C VAL A 246 6.73 2.20 -4.43
N ALA A 247 6.23 3.40 -4.70
CA ALA A 247 7.00 4.62 -4.85
C ALA A 247 7.00 5.41 -3.55
N THR A 248 8.09 5.35 -2.78
CA THR A 248 8.17 5.99 -1.45
C THR A 248 8.29 7.51 -1.55
N THR A 249 8.88 8.04 -2.62
CA THR A 249 9.17 9.45 -2.92
C THR A 249 10.18 10.12 -1.99
N ARG A 250 10.13 9.82 -0.69
CA ARG A 250 10.88 10.57 0.32
C ARG A 250 12.35 10.23 0.33
N ASN A 251 13.17 11.26 0.14
CA ASN A 251 14.60 11.27 0.34
C ASN A 251 15.07 12.72 0.52
N ASN A 252 15.55 13.06 1.71
CA ASN A 252 16.02 14.39 2.03
C ASN A 252 17.16 14.34 3.06
N ASN A 253 18.01 15.37 3.08
CA ASN A 253 19.18 15.46 3.96
C ASN A 253 18.85 15.29 5.44
N GLN A 254 17.70 15.79 5.87
CA GLN A 254 17.28 15.76 7.27
C GLN A 254 16.64 14.42 7.67
N CYS A 255 16.52 13.46 6.77
CA CYS A 255 15.81 12.20 6.98
C CYS A 255 14.39 12.42 7.56
N ILE A 256 13.63 13.39 7.06
CA ILE A 256 12.25 13.64 7.48
C ILE A 256 11.32 12.70 6.71
N GLN A 257 10.60 11.82 7.40
CA GLN A 257 9.67 10.85 6.80
C GLN A 257 8.33 11.46 6.33
N GLY A 258 7.86 12.53 6.97
CA GLY A 258 6.51 13.10 6.73
C GLY A 258 5.40 12.08 6.98
N PHE A 259 4.40 12.01 6.09
CA PHE A 259 3.23 11.14 6.32
C PHE A 259 3.56 9.64 6.17
N LEU A 260 4.73 9.25 5.65
CA LEU A 260 5.19 7.85 5.63
C LEU A 260 5.35 7.25 7.05
N SER A 261 5.19 8.08 8.09
CA SER A 261 4.99 7.65 9.47
C SER A 261 3.71 6.81 9.69
N SER A 262 2.69 6.92 8.82
CA SER A 262 1.46 6.13 8.94
C SER A 262 1.72 4.67 8.58
N SER A 263 1.67 3.81 9.61
CA SER A 263 1.85 2.38 9.46
C SER A 263 0.77 1.74 8.58
N GLU A 264 -0.44 2.28 8.64
CA GLU A 264 -1.63 1.81 7.93
C GLU A 264 -1.48 1.97 6.42
N ARG A 265 -0.95 3.13 5.97
CA ARG A 265 -0.70 3.40 4.55
C ARG A 265 0.38 2.47 4.00
N ILE A 266 1.45 2.23 4.77
CA ILE A 266 2.50 1.30 4.36
C ILE A 266 1.95 -0.12 4.27
N ASN A 267 1.21 -0.58 5.29
CA ASN A 267 0.53 -1.88 5.27
C ASN A 267 -0.35 -2.02 4.03
N VAL A 268 -1.19 -1.02 3.77
CA VAL A 268 -2.07 -1.02 2.60
C VAL A 268 -1.29 -1.02 1.30
N ALA A 269 -0.17 -0.32 1.16
CA ALA A 269 0.59 -0.32 -0.09
C ALA A 269 1.22 -1.68 -0.39
N ILE A 270 1.91 -2.28 0.58
CA ILE A 270 2.66 -3.52 0.35
C ILE A 270 1.75 -4.76 0.26
N SER A 271 0.62 -4.78 0.98
CA SER A 271 -0.31 -5.92 1.01
C SER A 271 -1.21 -6.04 -0.23
N ARG A 272 -1.02 -5.17 -1.24
CA ARG A 272 -1.69 -5.27 -2.55
C ARG A 272 -0.96 -6.20 -3.51
N ALA A 273 0.28 -6.56 -3.18
CA ALA A 273 1.11 -7.43 -3.99
C ALA A 273 0.67 -8.89 -3.84
N MET A 274 0.34 -9.55 -4.96
CA MET A 274 0.04 -10.97 -4.95
C MET A 274 1.30 -11.81 -5.13
N ASP A 275 2.11 -11.54 -6.17
CA ASP A 275 3.23 -12.40 -6.55
C ASP A 275 4.60 -11.73 -6.50
N ARG A 276 4.64 -10.41 -6.76
CA ARG A 276 5.87 -9.62 -6.74
C ARG A 276 5.65 -8.27 -6.08
N LEU A 277 6.52 -7.95 -5.14
CA LEU A 277 6.58 -6.64 -4.49
C LEU A 277 7.94 -5.99 -4.77
N VAL A 278 7.90 -4.80 -5.37
CA VAL A 278 9.08 -3.98 -5.62
C VAL A 278 8.92 -2.67 -4.86
N ILE A 279 9.85 -2.33 -3.99
CA ILE A 279 9.86 -1.04 -3.30
C ILE A 279 11.00 -0.22 -3.88
N ILE A 280 10.71 0.95 -4.43
CA ILE A 280 11.73 1.84 -5.00
C ILE A 280 11.79 3.10 -4.14
N GLY A 281 12.96 3.34 -3.55
CA GLY A 281 13.14 4.42 -2.59
C GLY A 281 14.47 4.38 -1.87
N ALA A 282 14.83 5.50 -1.24
CA ALA A 282 16.11 5.65 -0.58
C ALA A 282 16.14 4.90 0.76
N ALA A 283 16.82 3.76 0.83
CA ALA A 283 16.89 2.92 2.04
C ALA A 283 17.53 3.66 3.23
N ARG A 284 18.43 4.62 2.96
CA ARG A 284 19.07 5.45 4.00
C ARG A 284 18.07 6.19 4.90
N MET A 285 16.87 6.48 4.39
CA MET A 285 15.82 7.14 5.16
C MET A 285 15.33 6.26 6.31
N TRP A 286 15.42 4.93 6.18
CA TRP A 286 14.75 3.97 7.06
C TRP A 286 15.70 3.13 7.89
N ARG A 287 16.96 2.97 7.45
CA ARG A 287 17.94 2.05 8.05
C ARG A 287 18.32 2.40 9.50
N GLU A 288 18.53 3.68 9.79
CA GLU A 288 19.00 4.13 11.11
C GLU A 288 17.92 4.94 11.84
N ARG A 289 17.71 6.19 11.42
CA ARG A 289 16.86 7.16 12.14
C ARG A 289 15.42 6.71 12.30
N HIS A 290 14.91 5.92 11.36
CA HIS A 290 13.52 5.45 11.33
C HIS A 290 13.41 3.93 11.35
N GLN A 291 14.38 3.22 11.95
CA GLN A 291 14.39 1.75 12.00
C GLN A 291 13.13 1.16 12.63
N THR A 292 12.53 1.86 13.60
CA THR A 292 11.29 1.43 14.29
C THR A 292 10.02 1.82 13.54
N SER A 293 10.10 2.67 12.51
CA SER A 293 8.97 3.02 11.64
C SER A 293 8.49 1.81 10.84
N ALA A 294 7.31 1.90 10.24
CA ALA A 294 6.78 0.84 9.38
C ALA A 294 7.73 0.46 8.24
N LEU A 295 8.25 1.45 7.49
CA LEU A 295 9.22 1.19 6.42
C LEU A 295 10.58 0.73 6.96
N GLY A 296 10.99 1.19 8.14
CA GLY A 296 12.20 0.70 8.82
C GLY A 296 12.11 -0.78 9.17
N ARG A 297 10.98 -1.23 9.72
CA ARG A 297 10.74 -2.65 9.99
C ARG A 297 10.73 -3.49 8.71
N VAL A 298 10.08 -3.00 7.65
CA VAL A 298 10.05 -3.65 6.34
C VAL A 298 11.47 -3.77 5.76
N LEU A 299 12.25 -2.68 5.73
CA LEU A 299 13.63 -2.70 5.24
C LEU A 299 14.48 -3.67 6.05
N ASN A 300 14.41 -3.61 7.38
CA ASN A 300 15.15 -4.51 8.26
C ASN A 300 14.77 -5.98 8.02
N HIS A 301 13.49 -6.28 7.79
CA HIS A 301 13.03 -7.64 7.46
C HIS A 301 13.65 -8.12 6.14
N ILE A 302 13.65 -7.29 5.09
CA ILE A 302 14.27 -7.61 3.79
C ILE A 302 15.79 -7.82 3.94
N GLU A 303 16.48 -6.96 4.70
CA GLU A 303 17.94 -7.06 4.90
C GLU A 303 18.33 -8.31 5.70
N THR A 304 17.55 -8.67 6.73
CA THR A 304 17.80 -9.83 7.59
C THR A 304 17.51 -11.18 6.93
N HIS A 305 16.56 -11.22 5.98
CA HIS A 305 16.14 -12.45 5.29
C HIS A 305 16.68 -12.54 3.85
N ARG A 306 17.67 -11.72 3.50
CA ARG A 306 18.22 -11.66 2.14
C ARG A 306 18.80 -13.00 1.71
N ASP A 307 18.21 -13.59 0.67
CA ASP A 307 18.59 -14.88 0.12
C ASP A 307 18.73 -14.86 -1.41
N GLY A 308 18.39 -13.74 -2.07
CA GLY A 308 18.40 -13.58 -3.51
C GLY A 308 17.20 -14.21 -4.25
N ASN A 309 16.38 -15.01 -3.56
CA ASN A 309 15.22 -15.71 -4.12
C ASN A 309 13.90 -15.12 -3.62
N ASN A 310 13.73 -15.00 -2.31
CA ASN A 310 12.54 -14.42 -1.70
C ASN A 310 12.74 -12.93 -1.41
N PHE A 311 13.90 -12.57 -0.87
CA PHE A 311 14.21 -11.21 -0.44
C PHE A 311 15.52 -10.73 -1.07
N ASN A 312 15.48 -9.54 -1.64
CA ASN A 312 16.65 -8.90 -2.22
C ASN A 312 16.67 -7.38 -1.99
N LEU A 313 17.87 -6.83 -1.93
CA LEU A 313 18.14 -5.40 -1.89
C LEU A 313 19.20 -5.09 -2.94
N VAL A 314 18.88 -4.22 -3.89
CA VAL A 314 19.75 -3.84 -5.01
C VAL A 314 19.90 -2.33 -5.07
N GLN A 315 21.06 -1.84 -5.51
CA GLN A 315 21.31 -0.41 -5.71
C GLN A 315 20.82 0.01 -7.10
N ALA A 316 20.30 1.23 -7.24
CA ALA A 316 19.74 1.74 -8.49
C ALA A 316 20.82 1.94 -9.58
N LEU A 317 21.97 2.56 -9.25
CA LEU A 317 23.05 2.83 -10.20
C LEU A 317 23.76 1.56 -10.70
N ALA A 318 23.84 0.52 -9.86
CA ALA A 318 24.39 -0.78 -10.26
C ALA A 318 23.59 -1.46 -11.40
N ILE A 319 22.47 -0.88 -11.78
CA ILE A 319 21.57 -1.36 -12.83
C ILE A 319 21.91 -0.73 -14.18
N GLU A 320 22.50 0.47 -14.21
CA GLU A 320 22.94 1.12 -15.45
C GLU A 320 24.17 0.41 -16.08
N GLU A 321 24.99 -0.27 -15.29
CA GLU A 321 26.20 -0.96 -15.77
C GLU A 321 25.94 -2.38 -16.32
N GLY A 322 24.78 -2.99 -16.01
CA GLY A 322 24.45 -4.36 -16.39
C GLY A 322 23.59 -4.52 -17.65
N GLN A 323 23.20 -3.42 -18.30
CA GLN A 323 22.34 -3.41 -19.49
C GLN A 323 22.80 -2.40 -20.58
N LYS A 324 24.07 -1.98 -20.55
CA LYS A 324 24.75 -1.44 -21.74
C LYS A 324 25.53 -2.53 -22.45
#